data_AF-A0A8H7BGK6-F1
#
_entry.id   AF-A0A8H7BGK6-F1
#
_cell.length_a   1.000
_cell.length_b   1.000
_cell.length_c   1.000
_cell.angle_alpha   90.00
_cell.angle_beta   90.00
_cell.angle_gamma   90.00
#
_symmetry.space_group_name_H-M   'P 1'
#
loop_
_entity.id
_entity.type
_entity.pdbx_description
1 polymer ?
#
loop_
_entity_poly.entity_id
_entity_poly.type
_entity_poly.pdbx_seq_one_letter_code
_entity_poly.pdbx_strand_id
1 'polypeptide(L)'
;MVKEIGMIAGGTGITPMLQIVRAIVRNPNDKTKVTLLFGNMTEGDILLREELDQLAEKHPQQFKVYHVLNYPPKEWTQGTGYINKDILEQWLPKPSCDTQILICGPPLMLKAITAATVELGYEKPRSVSKLTDQVFKF
;
A
#
# COMPACT_ATOMS: atom_id res chain seq x y z
N MET A 1 -13.95 13.56 -3.40
CA MET A 1 -12.59 13.77 -2.87
C MET A 1 -12.18 12.48 -2.19
N VAL A 2 -10.99 11.96 -2.48
CA VAL A 2 -10.49 10.71 -1.88
C VAL A 2 -10.30 10.93 -0.38
N LYS A 3 -10.78 9.99 0.45
CA LYS A 3 -10.64 10.01 1.91
C LYS A 3 -9.72 8.90 2.41
N GLU A 4 -9.65 7.78 1.69
CA GLU A 4 -8.84 6.63 2.08
C GLU A 4 -7.99 6.15 0.89
N ILE A 5 -6.70 5.90 1.14
CA ILE A 5 -5.77 5.40 0.15
C ILE A 5 -5.18 4.08 0.64
N GLY A 6 -5.39 3.02 -0.12
CA GLY A 6 -4.66 1.77 0.02
C GLY A 6 -3.43 1.80 -0.89
N MET A 7 -2.25 1.53 -0.35
CA MET A 7 -1.00 1.47 -1.12
C MET A 7 -0.43 0.07 -1.04
N ILE A 8 0.02 -0.47 -2.17
CA ILE A 8 0.71 -1.75 -2.23
C ILE A 8 2.04 -1.53 -2.94
N ALA A 9 3.14 -1.74 -2.22
CA ALA A 9 4.50 -1.54 -2.70
C ALA A 9 5.30 -2.84 -2.65
N GLY A 10 6.18 -3.03 -3.62
CA GLY A 10 7.18 -4.10 -3.62
C GLY A 10 8.58 -3.57 -3.89
N GLY A 11 9.54 -3.83 -3.01
CA GLY A 11 10.94 -3.36 -3.14
C GLY A 11 11.04 -1.84 -3.35
N THR A 12 11.62 -1.41 -4.48
CA THR A 12 11.81 0.02 -4.79
C THR A 12 10.50 0.76 -5.13
N GLY A 13 9.39 0.05 -5.30
CA GLY A 13 8.05 0.63 -5.48
C GLY A 13 7.54 1.46 -4.30
N ILE A 14 8.28 1.50 -3.19
CA ILE A 14 8.03 2.40 -2.05
C ILE A 14 8.16 3.89 -2.41
N THR A 15 8.97 4.22 -3.41
CA THR A 15 9.34 5.60 -3.73
C THR A 15 8.14 6.52 -4.05
N PRO A 16 7.21 6.17 -4.96
CA PRO A 16 6.01 6.99 -5.18
C PRO A 16 5.08 7.02 -3.95
N MET A 17 5.01 5.92 -3.19
CA MET A 17 4.15 5.83 -2.02
C MET A 17 4.59 6.82 -0.94
N LEU A 18 5.89 6.82 -0.62
CA LEU A 18 6.44 7.71 0.40
C LEU A 18 6.29 9.19 0.03
N GLN A 19 6.40 9.55 -1.26
CA GLN A 19 6.14 10.91 -1.72
C GLN A 19 4.71 11.35 -1.39
N ILE A 20 3.72 10.47 -1.62
CA ILE A 20 2.31 10.76 -1.34
C ILE A 20 2.06 10.81 0.17
N VAL A 21 2.58 9.86 0.94
CA VAL A 21 2.45 9.86 2.41
C VAL A 21 2.99 11.17 3.00
N ARG A 22 4.22 11.56 2.62
CA ARG A 22 4.85 12.81 3.08
C ARG A 22 4.01 14.04 2.72
N ALA A 23 3.43 14.07 1.52
CA ALA A 23 2.58 15.19 1.08
C ALA A 23 1.32 15.31 1.95
N ILE A 24 0.65 14.19 2.25
CA ILE A 24 -0.56 14.13 3.07
C ILE A 24 -0.25 14.57 4.50
N VAL A 25 0.72 13.92 5.17
CA VAL A 25 0.99 14.17 6.60
C VAL A 25 1.57 15.56 6.88
N ARG A 26 2.19 16.20 5.88
CA ARG A 26 2.71 17.57 6.00
C ARG A 26 1.60 18.63 5.98
N ASN A 27 0.43 18.33 5.44
CA ASN A 27 -0.70 19.25 5.40
C ASN A 27 -1.64 18.98 6.59
N PRO A 28 -1.70 19.86 7.62
CA PRO A 28 -2.53 19.64 8.80
C PRO A 28 -4.04 19.61 8.50
N ASN A 29 -4.46 20.17 7.36
CA ASN A 29 -5.85 20.18 6.92
C ASN A 29 -6.22 18.93 6.10
N ASP A 30 -5.24 18.17 5.63
CA ASP A 30 -5.48 16.91 4.94
C ASP A 30 -5.80 15.82 5.97
N LYS A 31 -6.96 15.19 5.83
CA LYS A 31 -7.46 14.12 6.71
C LYS A 31 -7.48 12.75 6.03
N THR A 32 -6.85 12.64 4.85
CA THR A 32 -6.75 11.39 4.12
C THR A 32 -6.06 10.34 4.97
N LYS A 33 -6.66 9.15 5.04
CA LYS A 33 -6.07 7.98 5.71
C LYS A 33 -5.35 7.13 4.67
N VAL A 34 -4.19 6.60 5.05
CA VAL A 34 -3.32 5.83 4.19
C VAL A 34 -2.95 4.53 4.88
N THR A 35 -3.14 3.41 4.19
CA THR A 35 -2.60 2.11 4.61
C THR A 35 -1.64 1.61 3.55
N LEU A 36 -0.40 1.32 3.95
CA LEU A 36 0.64 0.78 3.10
C LEU A 36 0.88 -0.69 3.42
N LEU A 37 0.69 -1.55 2.42
CA LEU A 37 1.17 -2.92 2.40
C LEU A 37 2.52 -2.96 1.69
N PHE A 38 3.59 -3.33 2.39
CA PHE A 38 4.94 -3.31 1.84
C PHE A 38 5.57 -4.70 1.80
N GLY A 39 5.75 -5.23 0.60
CA GLY A 39 6.30 -6.55 0.33
C GLY A 39 7.80 -6.52 0.06
N ASN A 40 8.57 -7.33 0.79
CA ASN A 40 10.02 -7.48 0.63
C ASN A 40 10.46 -8.94 0.80
N MET A 41 11.69 -9.27 0.38
CA MET A 41 12.19 -10.65 0.49
C MET A 41 12.54 -10.98 1.94
N THR A 42 13.39 -10.18 2.58
CA THR A 42 13.79 -10.29 3.99
C THR A 42 13.53 -8.98 4.72
N GLU A 43 13.69 -8.98 6.06
CA GLU A 43 13.57 -7.74 6.84
C GLU A 43 14.65 -6.71 6.46
N GLY A 44 15.87 -7.15 6.12
CA GLY A 44 16.96 -6.28 5.68
C GLY A 44 16.71 -5.60 4.33
N ASP A 45 15.74 -6.11 3.55
CA ASP A 45 15.37 -5.52 2.26
C ASP A 45 14.31 -4.41 2.41
N ILE A 46 13.81 -4.14 3.62
CA ILE A 46 12.81 -3.10 3.85
C ILE A 46 13.48 -1.73 3.77
N LEU A 47 13.36 -1.11 2.59
CA LEU A 47 13.85 0.24 2.36
C LEU A 47 13.09 1.24 3.25
N LEU A 48 13.85 2.14 3.89
CA LEU A 48 13.30 3.24 4.69
C LEU A 48 12.46 2.78 5.89
N ARG A 49 12.75 1.59 6.45
CA ARG A 49 12.03 1.01 7.58
C ARG A 49 11.85 1.99 8.74
N GLU A 50 12.94 2.55 9.25
CA GLU A 50 12.91 3.47 10.38
C GLU A 50 12.04 4.72 10.10
N GLU A 51 12.08 5.24 8.87
CA GLU A 51 11.26 6.39 8.50
C GLU A 51 9.76 6.03 8.46
N LEU A 52 9.43 4.86 7.90
CA LEU A 52 8.05 4.38 7.85
C LEU A 52 7.49 4.15 9.26
N ASP A 53 8.28 3.57 10.15
CA ASP A 53 7.91 3.34 11.54
C ASP A 53 7.68 4.68 12.27
N GLN A 54 8.60 5.64 12.11
CA GLN A 54 8.45 6.99 12.67
C GLN A 54 7.22 7.73 12.13
N LEU A 55 6.92 7.59 10.83
CA LEU A 55 5.72 8.20 10.24
C LEU A 55 4.45 7.58 10.81
N ALA A 56 4.42 6.25 10.99
CA ALA A 56 3.28 5.55 11.56
C ALA A 56 3.08 5.91 13.05
N GLU A 57 4.17 6.05 13.81
CA GLU A 57 4.12 6.47 15.21
C GLU A 57 3.66 7.92 15.38
N LYS A 58 4.12 8.84 14.52
CA LYS A 58 3.74 10.26 14.58
C LYS A 58 2.31 10.52 14.08
N HIS A 59 1.81 9.70 13.16
CA HIS A 59 0.51 9.90 12.52
C HIS A 59 -0.39 8.65 12.60
N PRO A 60 -0.64 8.07 13.79
CA PRO A 60 -1.27 6.75 13.93
C PRO A 60 -2.74 6.70 13.47
N GLN A 61 -3.41 7.86 13.39
CA GLN A 61 -4.78 7.97 12.88
C GLN A 61 -4.84 8.13 11.34
N GLN A 62 -3.73 8.48 10.70
CA GLN A 62 -3.68 8.79 9.27
C GLN A 62 -2.78 7.85 8.47
N PHE A 63 -1.73 7.27 9.05
CA PHE A 63 -0.82 6.39 8.34
C PHE A 63 -0.62 5.08 9.10
N LYS A 64 -0.81 3.98 8.38
CA LYS A 64 -0.52 2.62 8.84
C LYS A 64 0.37 1.93 7.82
N VAL A 65 1.33 1.16 8.29
CA VAL A 65 2.19 0.30 7.46
C VAL A 65 2.11 -1.13 7.96
N TYR A 66 1.98 -2.07 7.03
CA TYR A 66 2.01 -3.50 7.30
C TYR A 66 3.00 -4.16 6.35
N HIS A 67 4.02 -4.81 6.91
CA HIS A 67 5.08 -5.44 6.15
C HIS A 67 4.75 -6.91 5.88
N VAL A 68 5.09 -7.38 4.68
CA VAL A 68 4.92 -8.77 4.26
C VAL A 68 6.25 -9.28 3.72
N LEU A 69 6.78 -10.34 4.34
CA LEU A 69 8.10 -10.89 4.01
C LEU A 69 8.04 -12.30 3.46
N ASN A 70 8.78 -12.56 2.39
CA ASN A 70 8.91 -13.93 1.86
C ASN A 70 9.75 -14.84 2.75
N TYR A 71 10.81 -14.30 3.34
CA TYR A 71 11.77 -14.99 4.20
C TYR A 71 11.93 -14.21 5.52
N PRO A 72 10.91 -14.26 6.40
CA PRO A 72 10.94 -13.54 7.67
C PRO A 72 11.93 -14.15 8.68
N PRO A 73 12.47 -13.35 9.62
CA PRO A 73 13.14 -13.88 10.80
C PRO A 73 12.15 -14.64 11.71
N LYS A 74 12.67 -15.44 12.65
CA LYS A 74 11.84 -16.27 13.55
C LYS A 74 10.81 -15.49 14.37
N GLU A 75 11.13 -14.25 14.73
CA GLU A 75 10.28 -13.40 15.60
C GLU A 75 9.37 -12.45 14.81
N TRP A 76 9.16 -12.70 13.52
CA TRP A 76 8.30 -11.87 12.69
C TRP A 76 6.82 -12.04 13.02
N THR A 77 6.11 -10.93 13.19
CA THR A 77 4.71 -10.91 13.63
C THR A 77 3.74 -10.39 12.57
N GLN A 78 4.24 -9.90 11.44
CA GLN A 78 3.43 -9.37 10.35
C GLN A 78 3.28 -10.41 9.22
N GLY A 79 3.01 -9.96 7.99
CA GLY A 79 2.66 -10.86 6.89
C GLY A 79 3.84 -11.73 6.48
N THR A 80 3.57 -12.97 6.09
CA THR A 80 4.56 -13.91 5.57
C THR A 80 4.13 -14.42 4.19
N GLY A 81 5.08 -14.57 3.28
CA GLY A 81 4.86 -15.00 1.90
C GLY A 81 4.63 -13.81 0.96
N TYR A 82 3.72 -13.97 -0.01
CA TYR A 82 3.35 -12.91 -0.95
C TYR A 82 2.12 -12.16 -0.46
N ILE A 83 2.02 -10.88 -0.81
CA ILE A 83 0.77 -10.14 -0.67
C ILE A 83 -0.30 -10.83 -1.52
N ASN A 84 -1.36 -11.30 -0.86
CA ASN A 84 -2.44 -12.06 -1.46
C ASN A 84 -3.80 -11.40 -1.18
N LYS A 85 -4.88 -11.96 -1.73
CA LYS A 85 -6.24 -11.43 -1.58
C LYS A 85 -6.67 -11.27 -0.13
N ASP A 86 -6.35 -12.22 0.73
CA ASP A 86 -6.74 -12.20 2.15
C ASP A 86 -6.09 -11.02 2.89
N ILE A 87 -4.80 -10.78 2.66
CA ILE A 87 -4.09 -9.62 3.21
C ILE A 87 -4.70 -8.32 2.68
N LEU A 88 -5.00 -8.25 1.37
CA LEU A 88 -5.64 -7.07 0.78
C LEU A 88 -7.00 -6.81 1.43
N GLU A 89 -7.84 -7.83 1.60
CA GLU A 89 -9.18 -7.71 2.17
C GLU A 89 -9.17 -7.28 3.64
N GLN A 90 -8.17 -7.77 4.39
CA GLN A 90 -8.00 -7.49 5.82
C GLN A 90 -7.51 -6.06 6.07
N TRP A 91 -6.57 -5.57 5.26
CA TRP A 91 -5.82 -4.35 5.56
C TRP A 91 -6.20 -3.15 4.69
N LEU A 92 -6.62 -3.34 3.44
CA LEU A 92 -6.98 -2.22 2.58
C LEU A 92 -8.35 -1.64 2.92
N PRO A 93 -8.56 -0.33 2.68
CA PRO A 93 -9.87 0.29 2.79
C PRO A 93 -10.87 -0.39 1.85
N LYS A 94 -12.11 -0.64 2.30
CA LYS A 94 -13.11 -1.27 1.44
C LYS A 94 -13.40 -0.43 0.17
N PRO A 95 -13.81 -1.07 -0.94
CA PRO A 95 -14.17 -0.34 -2.16
C PRO A 95 -15.28 0.69 -1.88
N SER A 96 -15.02 1.94 -2.25
CA SER A 96 -15.94 3.07 -2.11
C SER A 96 -15.60 4.15 -3.15
N CYS A 97 -16.53 5.06 -3.42
CA CYS A 97 -16.32 6.18 -4.35
C CYS A 97 -15.28 7.21 -3.86
N ASP A 98 -14.91 7.15 -2.57
CA ASP A 98 -13.88 7.97 -1.94
C ASP A 98 -12.63 7.18 -1.52
N THR A 99 -12.48 5.95 -2.01
CA THR A 99 -11.29 5.12 -1.80
C THR A 99 -10.44 5.07 -3.07
N GLN A 100 -9.12 5.15 -2.94
CA GLN A 100 -8.18 4.93 -4.04
C GLN A 100 -7.12 3.87 -3.67
N ILE A 101 -6.77 3.01 -4.62
CA ILE A 101 -5.73 2.00 -4.50
C ILE A 101 -4.56 2.37 -5.40
N LEU A 102 -3.36 2.36 -4.86
CA LEU A 102 -2.11 2.65 -5.56
C LEU A 102 -1.20 1.43 -5.54
N ILE A 103 -0.68 1.03 -6.70
CA ILE A 103 0.16 -0.17 -6.83
C ILE A 103 1.47 0.19 -7.53
N CYS A 104 2.60 -0.15 -6.92
CA CYS A 104 3.92 -0.04 -7.54
C CYS A 104 4.82 -1.20 -7.10
N GLY A 105 5.40 -1.92 -8.05
CA GLY A 105 6.28 -3.04 -7.75
C GLY A 105 6.57 -3.91 -8.98
N PRO A 106 7.15 -5.10 -8.78
CA PRO A 106 7.51 -6.00 -9.88
C PRO A 106 6.30 -6.39 -10.75
N PRO A 107 6.48 -6.65 -12.07
CA PRO A 107 5.37 -6.93 -12.98
C PRO A 107 4.44 -8.07 -12.55
N LEU A 108 4.99 -9.12 -11.95
CA LEU A 108 4.19 -10.26 -11.44
C LEU A 108 3.28 -9.85 -10.27
N MET A 109 3.82 -9.05 -9.36
CA MET A 109 3.04 -8.47 -8.25
C MET A 109 1.95 -7.56 -8.80
N LEU A 110 2.29 -6.64 -9.71
CA LEU A 110 1.32 -5.73 -10.32
C LEU A 110 0.13 -6.49 -10.92
N LYS A 111 0.40 -7.56 -11.68
CA LYS A 111 -0.62 -8.41 -12.30
C LYS A 111 -1.49 -9.12 -11.25
N ALA A 112 -0.86 -9.75 -10.25
CA ALA A 112 -1.57 -10.50 -9.21
C ALA A 112 -2.46 -9.59 -8.34
N ILE A 113 -1.91 -8.47 -7.86
CA ILE A 113 -2.64 -7.51 -7.03
C ILE A 113 -3.76 -6.84 -7.83
N THR A 114 -3.51 -6.49 -9.08
CA THR A 114 -4.56 -5.96 -9.97
C THR A 114 -5.74 -6.93 -10.08
N ALA A 115 -5.47 -8.21 -10.35
CA ALA A 115 -6.53 -9.21 -10.42
C ALA A 115 -7.30 -9.33 -9.09
N ALA A 116 -6.58 -9.41 -7.97
CA ALA A 116 -7.19 -9.50 -6.64
C ALA A 116 -8.03 -8.27 -6.28
N THR A 117 -7.62 -7.06 -6.66
CA THR A 117 -8.47 -5.86 -6.46
C THR A 117 -9.77 -5.94 -7.23
N VAL A 118 -9.77 -6.45 -8.47
CA VAL A 118 -11.04 -6.62 -9.21
C VAL A 118 -11.94 -7.64 -8.51
N GLU A 119 -11.38 -8.75 -8.03
CA GLU A 119 -12.15 -9.74 -7.27
C GLU A 119 -12.71 -9.23 -5.95
N LEU A 120 -12.06 -8.25 -5.33
CA LEU A 120 -12.51 -7.60 -4.10
C LEU A 120 -13.53 -6.48 -4.35
N GLY A 121 -13.91 -6.22 -5.62
CA GLY A 121 -14.96 -5.28 -5.98
C GLY A 121 -14.49 -3.85 -6.26
N TYR A 122 -13.18 -3.62 -6.41
CA TYR A 122 -12.68 -2.34 -6.91
C TYR A 122 -12.90 -2.23 -8.43
N GLU A 123 -12.96 -1.00 -8.93
CA GLU A 123 -13.11 -0.71 -10.35
C GLU A 123 -11.96 -1.32 -11.16
N LYS A 124 -12.30 -1.90 -12.30
CA LYS A 124 -11.32 -2.50 -13.20
C LYS A 124 -10.31 -1.44 -13.70
N PRO A 125 -9.01 -1.57 -13.40
CA PRO A 125 -8.03 -0.59 -13.83
C PRO A 125 -7.84 -0.61 -15.34
N ARG A 126 -7.53 0.56 -15.89
CA ARG A 126 -7.20 0.74 -17.32
C ARG A 126 -5.81 0.20 -17.64
N SER A 127 -5.52 0.06 -18.93
CA SER A 127 -4.17 -0.28 -19.40
C SER A 127 -3.16 0.81 -19.07
N VAL A 128 -3.60 2.08 -19.15
CA VAL A 128 -2.84 3.27 -18.74
C VAL A 128 -3.63 3.97 -17.64
N SER A 129 -3.03 4.11 -16.47
CA SER A 129 -3.70 4.70 -15.31
C SER A 129 -3.93 6.20 -15.46
N LYS A 130 -5.06 6.67 -14.95
CA LYS A 130 -5.41 8.09 -14.82
C LYS A 130 -5.65 8.42 -13.35
N LEU A 131 -5.40 9.67 -12.96
CA LEU A 131 -5.57 10.11 -11.56
C LEU A 131 -7.00 9.92 -11.01
N THR A 132 -7.99 9.81 -11.89
CA THR A 132 -9.38 9.55 -11.53
C THR A 132 -9.72 8.06 -11.37
N ASP A 133 -8.78 7.16 -11.64
CA ASP A 133 -9.01 5.73 -11.47
C ASP A 133 -9.03 5.37 -9.98
N GLN A 134 -9.99 4.53 -9.59
CA GLN A 134 -10.00 3.96 -8.25
C GLN A 134 -8.75 3.09 -8.01
N VAL A 135 -8.27 2.38 -9.04
CA VAL A 135 -7.03 1.60 -8.98
C VAL A 135 -5.99 2.19 -9.93
N PHE A 136 -4.98 2.83 -9.36
CA PHE A 136 -3.87 3.45 -10.06
C PHE A 136 -2.61 2.58 -9.97
N LYS A 137 -1.97 2.36 -11.11
CA LYS A 137 -0.71 1.62 -11.23
C LYS A 137 0.37 2.59 -11.72
N PHE A 138 1.48 2.61 -11.00
CA PHE A 138 2.68 3.35 -11.42
C PHE A 138 3.41 2.64 -12.55
#